data_AF-A0A8T5LEE1-F1
#
_entry.id   AF-A0A8T5LEE1-F1
#
_cell.length_a   1.000
_cell.length_b   1.000
_cell.length_c   1.000
_cell.angle_alpha   90.00
_cell.angle_beta   90.00
_cell.angle_gamma   90.00
#
_symmetry.space_group_name_H-M   'P 1'
#
loop_
_entity.id
_entity.type
_entity.pdbx_description
1 polymer ?
#
loop_
_entity_poly.entity_id
_entity_poly.type
_entity_poly.pdbx_seq_one_letter_code
_entity_poly.pdbx_strand_id
1 'polypeptide(L)'
;MSYDPVESAAKGATEGFLNWGTDLIKKFASKFKDKELAFIQDEKTIKRVKDQYRSGELAFYKEYINDMEMLFLLKMGLTLRSLEKDKEIDRKQNLRSKIFNKYEVKGLHIAQFVENGILNRYIGILEF
;
A
#
# COMPACT_ATOMS: atom_id res chain seq x y z
N MET A 1 -37.13 17.89 7.20
CA MET A 1 -35.68 17.78 7.02
C MET A 1 -35.31 16.33 7.28
N SER A 2 -34.99 15.57 6.23
CA SER A 2 -34.60 14.17 6.37
C SER A 2 -33.17 14.12 6.87
N TYR A 3 -32.98 13.90 8.18
CA TYR A 3 -31.70 13.48 8.72
C TYR A 3 -31.51 12.03 8.29
N ASP A 4 -30.91 11.81 7.13
CA ASP A 4 -30.52 10.48 6.69
C ASP A 4 -29.31 10.04 7.53
N PRO A 5 -29.49 9.09 8.47
CA PRO A 5 -28.43 8.67 9.39
C PRO A 5 -27.28 8.01 8.64
N VAL A 6 -27.56 7.42 7.46
CA VAL A 6 -26.60 6.72 6.62
C VAL A 6 -25.65 7.72 5.94
N GLU A 7 -26.15 8.86 5.48
CA GLU A 7 -25.32 9.90 4.85
C GLU A 7 -24.39 10.56 5.87
N SER A 8 -24.89 10.79 7.09
CA SER A 8 -24.09 11.38 8.18
C SER A 8 -23.03 10.40 8.72
N ALA A 9 -23.35 9.11 8.81
CA ALA A 9 -22.39 8.07 9.18
C ALA A 9 -21.30 7.90 8.11
N ALA A 10 -21.67 7.91 6.83
CA ALA A 10 -20.73 7.82 5.72
C ALA A 10 -19.79 9.05 5.66
N LYS A 11 -20.31 10.26 5.85
CA LYS A 11 -19.48 11.48 5.94
C LYS A 11 -18.54 11.45 7.15
N GLY A 12 -19.04 11.09 8.34
CA GLY A 12 -18.23 11.00 9.55
C GLY A 12 -17.13 9.94 9.48
N ALA A 13 -17.41 8.78 8.87
CA ALA A 13 -16.41 7.74 8.61
C ALA A 13 -15.35 8.22 7.60
N THR A 14 -15.77 8.90 6.53
CA THR A 14 -14.85 9.41 5.50
C THR A 14 -13.94 10.53 6.04
N GLU A 15 -14.49 11.45 6.84
CA GLU A 15 -13.73 12.54 7.48
C GLU A 15 -12.81 12.03 8.59
N GLY A 16 -13.25 11.08 9.41
CA GLY A 16 -12.41 10.39 10.40
C GLY A 16 -11.26 9.62 9.75
N PHE A 17 -11.53 8.92 8.64
CA PHE A 17 -10.55 8.18 7.86
C PHE A 17 -9.52 9.10 7.18
N LEU A 18 -9.97 10.23 6.62
CA LEU A 18 -9.09 11.23 6.01
C LEU A 18 -8.17 11.91 7.04
N ASN A 19 -8.69 12.23 8.24
CA ASN A 19 -7.90 12.84 9.32
C ASN A 19 -6.90 11.86 9.94
N TRP A 20 -7.31 10.62 10.20
CA TRP A 20 -6.39 9.57 10.70
C TRP A 20 -5.32 9.21 9.65
N GLY A 21 -5.73 9.13 8.37
CA GLY A 21 -4.84 8.94 7.24
C GLY A 21 -3.82 10.07 7.09
N THR A 22 -4.22 11.34 7.24
CA THR A 22 -3.31 12.49 7.08
C THR A 22 -2.28 12.60 8.22
N ASP A 23 -2.65 12.32 9.47
CA ASP A 23 -1.70 12.35 10.59
C ASP A 23 -0.71 11.19 10.55
N LEU A 24 -1.15 10.01 10.11
CA LEU A 24 -0.25 8.87 9.84
C LEU A 24 0.64 9.13 8.62
N ILE A 25 0.12 9.74 7.55
CA ILE A 25 0.92 10.19 6.41
C ILE A 25 2.02 11.15 6.90
N LYS A 26 1.74 12.10 7.80
CA LYS A 26 2.77 13.00 8.34
C LYS A 26 3.82 12.27 9.18
N LYS A 27 3.42 11.32 10.05
CA LYS A 27 4.36 10.53 10.87
C LYS A 27 5.20 9.54 10.04
N PHE A 28 4.65 8.98 8.98
CA PHE A 28 5.39 8.11 8.06
C PHE A 28 6.22 8.90 7.05
N ALA A 29 5.66 9.94 6.41
CA ALA A 29 6.38 10.75 5.44
C ALA A 29 7.56 11.50 6.06
N SER A 30 7.58 11.78 7.36
CA SER A 30 8.74 12.38 8.02
C SER A 30 9.84 11.37 8.38
N LYS A 31 9.49 10.10 8.65
CA LYS A 31 10.47 9.04 8.99
C LYS A 31 10.98 8.23 7.78
N PHE A 32 10.19 8.10 6.71
CA PHE A 32 10.47 7.23 5.55
C PHE A 32 10.92 7.96 4.28
N LYS A 33 10.89 9.30 4.25
CA LYS A 33 10.75 10.06 2.99
C LYS A 33 11.81 9.78 1.93
N ASP A 34 13.06 9.55 2.33
CA ASP A 34 14.16 9.49 1.36
C ASP A 34 15.06 8.25 1.50
N LYS A 35 15.44 7.79 2.71
CA LYS A 35 16.38 6.66 2.84
C LYS A 35 15.79 5.30 2.46
N GLU A 36 14.54 5.03 2.81
CA GLU A 36 13.96 3.71 2.57
C GLU A 36 13.47 3.49 1.15
N LEU A 37 13.15 4.56 0.42
CA LEU A 37 12.75 4.53 -0.99
C LEU A 37 13.95 4.77 -1.94
N ALA A 38 15.09 5.23 -1.41
CA ALA A 38 16.29 5.50 -2.21
C ALA A 38 16.73 4.31 -3.07
N PHE A 39 16.54 3.06 -2.60
CA PHE A 39 16.88 1.88 -3.39
C PHE A 39 16.05 1.76 -4.68
N ILE A 40 14.85 2.35 -4.72
CA ILE A 40 13.95 2.34 -5.89
C ILE A 40 14.52 3.18 -7.04
N GLN A 41 15.23 4.29 -6.75
CA GLN A 41 15.89 5.23 -7.69
C GLN A 41 15.07 5.77 -8.88
N ASP A 42 13.85 5.27 -9.12
CA ASP A 42 12.94 5.70 -10.17
C ASP A 42 11.85 6.57 -9.56
N GLU A 43 11.90 7.87 -9.84
CA GLU A 43 10.99 8.87 -9.24
C GLU A 43 9.52 8.55 -9.51
N LYS A 44 9.20 8.06 -10.71
CA LYS A 44 7.82 7.72 -11.06
C LYS A 44 7.31 6.55 -10.22
N THR A 45 8.16 5.54 -9.95
CA THR A 45 7.78 4.41 -9.09
C THR A 45 7.72 4.84 -7.63
N ILE A 46 8.65 5.68 -7.18
CA ILE A 46 8.61 6.29 -5.84
C ILE A 46 7.29 7.04 -5.63
N LYS A 47 6.83 7.80 -6.63
CA LYS A 47 5.54 8.49 -6.57
C LYS A 47 4.38 7.49 -6.44
N ARG A 48 4.34 6.44 -7.27
CA ARG A 48 3.30 5.41 -7.19
C ARG A 48 3.26 4.69 -5.84
N VAL A 49 4.43 4.35 -5.28
CA VAL A 49 4.53 3.79 -3.92
C VAL A 49 3.94 4.75 -2.88
N LYS A 50 4.23 6.05 -3.01
CA LYS A 50 3.67 7.07 -2.13
C LYS A 50 2.15 7.17 -2.30
N ASP A 51 1.63 7.04 -3.52
CA ASP A 51 0.20 7.08 -3.80
C ASP A 51 -0.55 5.87 -3.20
N GLN A 52 0.11 4.71 -3.08
CA GLN A 52 -0.47 3.54 -2.38
C GLN A 52 -0.80 3.81 -0.90
N TYR A 53 -0.24 4.85 -0.26
CA TYR A 53 -0.65 5.21 1.11
C TYR A 53 -2.14 5.52 1.25
N ARG A 54 -2.78 5.92 0.14
CA ARG A 54 -4.19 6.31 0.08
C ARG A 54 -5.08 5.20 -0.47
N SER A 55 -4.54 4.02 -0.78
CA SER A 55 -5.35 2.92 -1.30
C SER A 55 -6.16 2.26 -0.18
N GLY A 56 -7.42 1.95 -0.47
CA GLY A 56 -8.30 1.23 0.46
C GLY A 56 -7.73 -0.13 0.87
N GLU A 57 -7.10 -0.85 -0.06
CA GLU A 57 -6.44 -2.15 0.24
C GLU A 57 -5.33 -2.02 1.28
N LEU A 58 -4.47 -1.00 1.18
CA LEU A 58 -3.41 -0.83 2.17
C LEU A 58 -3.95 -0.38 3.53
N ALA A 59 -5.00 0.45 3.54
CA ALA A 59 -5.64 0.85 4.78
C ALA A 59 -6.20 -0.37 5.53
N PHE A 60 -6.86 -1.26 4.80
CA PHE A 60 -7.36 -2.53 5.32
C PHE A 60 -6.24 -3.41 5.89
N TYR A 61 -5.13 -3.58 5.18
CA TYR A 61 -4.02 -4.40 5.70
C TYR A 61 -3.42 -3.87 7.01
N LYS A 62 -3.45 -2.55 7.23
CA LYS A 62 -2.92 -1.93 8.47
C LYS A 62 -3.75 -2.24 9.70
N GLU A 63 -5.00 -2.65 9.55
CA GLU A 63 -5.85 -3.05 10.67
C GLU A 63 -5.34 -4.36 11.29
N TYR A 64 -4.69 -5.21 10.50
CA TYR A 64 -4.23 -6.54 10.91
C TYR A 64 -2.72 -6.67 11.03
N ILE A 65 -1.96 -5.83 10.32
CA ILE A 65 -0.50 -5.93 10.22
C ILE A 65 0.15 -4.70 10.85
N ASN A 66 0.79 -4.92 12.01
CA ASN A 66 1.52 -3.89 12.75
C ASN A 66 3.00 -3.79 12.35
N ASP A 67 3.53 -4.81 11.65
CA ASP A 67 4.93 -4.82 11.23
C ASP A 67 5.17 -3.85 10.06
N MET A 68 6.09 -2.90 10.29
CA MET A 68 6.33 -1.79 9.38
C MET A 68 7.02 -2.22 8.08
N GLU A 69 7.93 -3.19 8.15
CA GLU A 69 8.63 -3.73 6.98
C GLU A 69 7.65 -4.54 6.12
N MET A 70 6.82 -5.35 6.77
CA MET A 70 5.77 -6.10 6.11
C MET A 70 4.80 -5.16 5.40
N LEU A 71 4.29 -4.13 6.08
CA LEU A 71 3.45 -3.09 5.46
C LEU A 71 4.14 -2.41 4.26
N PHE A 72 5.45 -2.24 4.31
CA PHE A 72 6.22 -1.68 3.19
C PHE A 72 6.26 -2.66 2.00
N LEU A 73 6.50 -3.94 2.24
CA LEU A 73 6.44 -4.99 1.21
C LEU A 73 5.06 -5.13 0.59
N LEU A 74 3.98 -4.96 1.38
CA LEU A 74 2.62 -4.92 0.83
C LEU A 74 2.45 -3.76 -0.15
N LYS A 75 2.94 -2.55 0.20
CA LYS A 75 2.92 -1.40 -0.71
C LYS A 75 3.69 -1.68 -1.99
N MET A 76 4.83 -2.37 -1.90
CA MET A 76 5.59 -2.79 -3.07
C MET A 76 4.76 -3.71 -3.97
N GLY A 77 4.09 -4.71 -3.39
CA GLY A 77 3.21 -5.62 -4.12
C GLY A 77 2.05 -4.92 -4.81
N LEU A 78 1.39 -3.98 -4.14
CA LEU A 78 0.34 -3.15 -4.74
C LEU A 78 0.89 -2.29 -5.90
N THR A 79 2.09 -1.76 -5.74
CA THR A 79 2.76 -0.98 -6.79
C THR A 79 3.09 -1.85 -7.99
N LEU A 80 3.59 -3.07 -7.79
CA LEU A 80 3.84 -4.05 -8.86
C LEU A 80 2.55 -4.35 -9.63
N ARG A 81 1.43 -4.56 -8.93
CA ARG A 81 0.12 -4.79 -9.53
C ARG A 81 -0.33 -3.60 -10.39
N SER A 82 -0.12 -2.38 -9.90
CA SER A 82 -0.43 -1.15 -10.65
C SER A 82 0.45 -0.99 -11.90
N LEU A 83 1.75 -1.27 -11.81
CA LEU A 83 2.66 -1.22 -12.96
C LEU A 83 2.27 -2.24 -14.04
N GLU A 84 1.81 -3.42 -13.64
CA GLU A 84 1.28 -4.43 -14.57
C GLU A 84 0.01 -3.95 -15.29
N LYS A 85 -0.96 -3.41 -14.54
CA LYS A 85 -2.20 -2.86 -15.12
C LYS A 85 -1.92 -1.78 -16.16
N ASP A 86 -0.90 -0.96 -15.91
CA ASP A 86 -0.49 0.12 -16.81
C ASP A 86 0.47 -0.34 -17.93
N LYS A 87 0.75 -1.65 -18.03
CA LYS A 87 1.67 -2.25 -19.00
C LYS A 87 3.12 -1.71 -18.91
N GLU A 88 3.52 -1.20 -17.74
CA GLU A 88 4.88 -0.71 -17.49
C GLU A 88 5.83 -1.85 -17.08
N ILE A 89 6.03 -2.81 -17.99
CA ILE A 89 6.74 -4.07 -17.72
C ILE A 89 8.18 -3.86 -17.25
N ASP A 90 8.91 -2.92 -17.85
CA ASP A 90 10.31 -2.64 -17.49
C ASP A 90 10.42 -2.09 -16.06
N ARG A 91 9.52 -1.18 -15.67
CA ARG A 91 9.50 -0.59 -14.33
C ARG A 91 9.06 -1.60 -13.29
N LYS A 92 8.12 -2.48 -13.65
CA LYS A 92 7.72 -3.63 -12.83
C LYS A 92 8.92 -4.54 -12.56
N GLN A 93 9.67 -4.93 -13.59
CA GLN A 93 10.82 -5.81 -13.44
C GLN A 93 11.95 -5.13 -12.64
N ASN A 94 12.21 -3.86 -12.90
CA ASN A 94 13.16 -3.06 -12.12
C ASN A 94 12.80 -3.04 -10.63
N LEU A 95 11.53 -2.80 -10.30
CA LEU A 95 11.06 -2.81 -8.91
C LEU A 95 11.21 -4.19 -8.26
N ARG A 96 10.89 -5.29 -8.98
CA ARG A 96 11.10 -6.67 -8.48
C ARG A 96 12.56 -6.94 -8.14
N SER A 97 13.49 -6.61 -9.06
CA SER A 97 14.92 -6.78 -8.82
C SER A 97 15.39 -5.99 -7.60
N LYS A 98 14.86 -4.78 -7.41
CA LYS A 98 15.21 -3.92 -6.27
C LYS A 98 14.67 -4.46 -4.95
N ILE A 99 13.45 -5.01 -4.94
CA ILE A 99 12.89 -5.68 -3.76
C ILE A 99 13.74 -6.92 -3.43
N PHE A 100 14.08 -7.73 -4.42
CA PHE A 100 14.95 -8.91 -4.23
C PHE A 100 16.32 -8.52 -3.66
N ASN A 101 16.97 -7.50 -4.22
CA ASN A 101 18.28 -7.07 -3.75
C ASN A 101 18.27 -6.55 -2.30
N LYS A 102 17.13 -6.03 -1.82
CA LYS A 102 17.02 -5.44 -0.47
C LYS A 102 16.44 -6.40 0.58
N TYR A 103 15.48 -7.22 0.20
CA TYR A 103 14.69 -8.07 1.09
C TYR A 103 14.76 -9.56 0.71
N GLU A 104 15.65 -9.91 -0.21
CA GLU A 104 15.91 -11.25 -0.70
C GLU A 104 14.65 -11.94 -1.29
N VAL A 105 14.69 -13.27 -1.40
CA VAL A 105 13.60 -14.09 -1.92
C VAL A 105 12.33 -13.91 -1.09
N LYS A 106 12.46 -13.88 0.25
CA LYS A 106 11.31 -13.81 1.15
C LYS A 106 10.51 -12.53 0.94
N GLY A 107 11.18 -11.39 0.87
CA GLY A 107 10.51 -10.10 0.64
C GLY A 107 9.88 -10.02 -0.75
N LEU A 108 10.55 -10.54 -1.78
CA LEU A 108 9.99 -10.61 -3.13
C LEU A 108 8.72 -11.46 -3.16
N HIS A 109 8.70 -12.63 -2.52
CA HIS A 109 7.52 -13.48 -2.46
C HIS A 109 6.34 -12.81 -1.75
N ILE A 110 6.57 -12.09 -0.67
CA ILE A 110 5.52 -11.31 0.02
C ILE A 110 4.94 -10.26 -0.93
N ALA A 111 5.78 -9.51 -1.63
CA ALA A 111 5.33 -8.52 -2.60
C ALA A 111 4.55 -9.17 -3.75
N GLN A 112 5.00 -10.31 -4.28
CA GLN A 112 4.31 -11.06 -5.35
C GLN A 112 2.98 -11.66 -4.89
N PHE A 113 2.89 -12.12 -3.63
CA PHE A 113 1.66 -12.63 -3.04
C PHE A 113 0.56 -11.57 -3.05
N VAL A 114 0.93 -10.33 -2.71
CA VAL A 114 0.04 -9.17 -2.81
C VAL A 114 -0.20 -8.79 -4.27
N GLU A 115 0.83 -8.72 -5.10
CA GLU A 115 0.71 -8.41 -6.52
C GLU A 115 -0.39 -9.23 -7.19
N ASN A 116 -0.39 -10.55 -6.96
CA ASN A 116 -1.35 -11.51 -7.52
C ASN A 116 -2.77 -11.45 -6.92
N GLY A 117 -3.02 -10.59 -5.94
CA GLY A 117 -4.35 -10.45 -5.32
C GLY A 117 -4.69 -11.55 -4.32
N ILE A 118 -3.72 -12.37 -3.91
CA ILE A 118 -3.97 -13.52 -3.05
C ILE A 118 -4.32 -13.05 -1.63
N LEU A 119 -3.61 -12.04 -1.10
CA LEU A 119 -3.87 -11.53 0.25
C LEU A 119 -5.31 -11.05 0.45
N ASN A 120 -5.89 -10.35 -0.54
CA ASN A 120 -7.30 -9.93 -0.48
C ASN A 120 -8.26 -11.11 -0.37
N ARG A 121 -7.97 -12.21 -1.09
CA ARG A 121 -8.82 -13.40 -1.07
C ARG A 121 -8.79 -14.08 0.28
N TYR A 122 -7.62 -14.12 0.94
CA TYR A 122 -7.51 -14.75 2.26
C TYR A 122 -8.13 -13.90 3.37
N ILE A 123 -7.88 -12.58 3.39
CA ILE A 123 -8.45 -11.74 4.44
C ILE A 123 -9.97 -11.59 4.25
N GLY A 124 -10.46 -11.51 3.01
CA GLY A 124 -11.91 -11.47 2.75
C GLY A 124 -12.66 -12.74 3.17
N ILE A 125 -11.96 -13.87 3.37
CA ILE A 125 -12.57 -15.11 3.93
C ILE A 125 -12.69 -15.02 5.45
N LEU A 126 -11.82 -14.26 6.13
CA LEU A 126 -11.87 -14.10 7.60
C LEU A 126 -13.03 -13.22 8.07
N GLU A 127 -13.69 -12.50 7.15
CA GLU A 127 -14.87 -11.68 7.43
C GLU A 127 -16.21 -12.42 7.22
N PHE A 128 -16.18 -13.74 6.90
CA PHE A 128 -17.37 -14.61 6.81
C PHE A 128 -17.39 -15.69 7.90
#